data_AF-A0A7J3LN40-F1
#
_entry.id   AF-A0A7J3LN40-F1
#
_cell.length_a   1.000
_cell.length_b   1.000
_cell.length_c   1.000
_cell.angle_alpha   90.00
_cell.angle_beta   90.00
_cell.angle_gamma   90.00
#
_symmetry.space_group_name_H-M   'P 1'
#
loop_
_entity.id
_entity.type
_entity.pdbx_description
1 polymer ?
#
loop_
_entity_poly.entity_id
_entity_poly.type
_entity_poly.pdbx_seq_one_letter_code
_entity_poly.pdbx_strand_id
1 'polypeptide(L)'
;MSEYLVLQVIVTSFVIFAVSRSYLRFRDRNATLLEFSLWVLVWGIVLVVVWMPGLTDIPARIFGIGRGIDAAVYAAIVVLFYSIYRIYSKIERIEQEITTLTRHITLEKRK
;
A
#
# COMPACT_ATOMS: atom_id res chain seq x y z
N MET A 1 -4.83 -26.51 14.25
CA MET A 1 -5.92 -25.54 14.56
C MET A 1 -5.37 -24.24 15.17
N SER A 2 -4.34 -24.29 16.02
CA SER A 2 -3.68 -23.11 16.62
C SER A 2 -2.94 -22.19 15.64
N GLU A 3 -2.34 -22.74 14.56
CA GLU A 3 -1.54 -21.95 13.61
C GLU A 3 -2.36 -20.91 12.82
N TYR A 4 -3.63 -21.23 12.51
CA TYR A 4 -4.52 -20.31 11.79
C TYR A 4 -4.99 -19.13 12.64
N LEU A 5 -5.13 -19.32 13.96
CA LEU A 5 -5.51 -18.26 14.90
C LEU A 5 -4.40 -17.21 15.02
N VAL A 6 -3.14 -17.63 14.98
CA VAL A 6 -1.99 -16.71 15.03
C VAL A 6 -1.97 -15.80 13.80
N LEU A 7 -2.17 -16.38 12.60
CA LEU A 7 -2.27 -15.61 11.36
C LEU A 7 -3.46 -14.64 11.37
N GLN A 8 -4.64 -15.08 11.81
CA GLN A 8 -5.82 -14.22 11.91
C GLN A 8 -5.60 -13.03 12.85
N VAL A 9 -5.00 -13.26 14.03
CA VAL A 9 -4.72 -12.20 15.00
C VAL A 9 -3.71 -11.20 14.46
N ILE A 10 -2.61 -11.67 13.85
CA ILE A 10 -1.59 -10.81 13.26
C ILE A 10 -2.18 -9.94 12.14
N VAL A 11 -2.94 -10.56 11.23
CA VAL A 11 -3.52 -9.83 10.09
C VAL A 11 -4.60 -8.85 10.54
N THR A 12 -5.45 -9.23 11.49
CA THR A 12 -6.48 -8.33 12.03
C THR A 12 -5.85 -7.13 12.75
N SER A 13 -4.79 -7.35 13.53
CA SER A 13 -4.02 -6.26 14.15
C SER A 13 -3.40 -5.34 13.11
N PHE A 14 -2.86 -5.90 12.02
CA PHE A 14 -2.27 -5.13 10.94
C PHE A 14 -3.32 -4.30 10.16
N VAL A 15 -4.50 -4.86 9.92
CA VAL A 15 -5.63 -4.15 9.30
C VAL A 15 -6.06 -2.96 10.16
N ILE A 16 -6.19 -3.15 11.47
CA ILE A 16 -6.55 -2.07 12.41
C ILE A 16 -5.49 -0.95 12.38
N PHE A 17 -4.21 -1.33 12.40
CA PHE A 17 -3.11 -0.36 12.27
C PHE A 17 -3.16 0.40 10.95
N ALA A 18 -3.40 -0.28 9.83
CA ALA A 18 -3.42 0.32 8.51
C ALA A 18 -4.63 1.24 8.30
N VAL A 19 -5.81 0.86 8.82
CA VAL A 19 -7.01 1.71 8.84
C VAL A 19 -6.79 2.94 9.72
N SER A 20 -6.17 2.78 10.89
CA SER A 20 -5.80 3.90 11.78
C SER A 20 -4.85 4.89 11.08
N ARG A 21 -3.85 4.38 10.35
CA ARG A 21 -2.91 5.20 9.58
C ARG A 21 -3.58 5.93 8.41
N SER A 22 -4.54 5.28 7.74
CA SER A 22 -5.36 5.90 6.69
C SER A 22 -6.25 7.01 7.26
N TYR A 23 -6.84 6.79 8.44
CA TYR A 23 -7.65 7.78 9.16
C TYR A 23 -6.82 9.00 9.60
N LEU A 24 -5.59 8.80 10.08
CA LEU A 24 -4.67 9.88 10.41
C LEU A 24 -4.33 10.74 9.17
N ARG A 25 -4.08 10.11 8.03
CA ARG A 25 -3.84 10.82 6.75
C ARG A 25 -5.06 11.60 6.25
N PHE A 26 -6.27 11.09 6.47
CA PHE A 26 -7.52 11.78 6.15
C PHE A 26 -7.73 13.01 7.04
N ARG A 27 -7.37 12.92 8.33
CA ARG A 27 -7.50 14.02 9.29
C ARG A 27 -6.54 15.18 9.01
N ASP A 28 -5.37 14.91 8.45
CA ASP A 28 -4.37 15.91 8.08
C ASP A 28 -4.70 16.67 6.76
N ARG A 29 -5.91 16.53 6.18
CA ARG A 29 -6.35 17.13 4.90
C ARG A 29 -5.49 16.80 3.67
N ASN A 30 -4.54 15.87 3.82
CA ASN A 30 -3.63 15.44 2.75
C ASN A 30 -4.18 14.29 1.90
N ALA A 31 -5.38 13.79 2.19
CA ALA A 31 -6.01 12.68 1.48
C ALA A 31 -7.47 12.97 1.15
N THR A 32 -7.86 12.71 -0.10
CA THR A 32 -9.23 12.87 -0.60
C THR A 32 -10.14 11.79 0.00
N LEU A 33 -11.43 12.07 0.22
CA LEU A 33 -12.45 11.07 0.65
C LEU A 33 -12.38 9.76 -0.16
N LEU A 34 -12.04 9.87 -1.45
CA LEU A 34 -11.87 8.77 -2.38
C LEU A 34 -10.68 7.86 -2.00
N GLU A 35 -9.55 8.44 -1.55
CA GLU A 35 -8.39 7.67 -1.09
C GLU A 35 -8.71 6.89 0.18
N PHE A 36 -9.41 7.51 1.15
CA PHE A 36 -9.82 6.83 2.37
C PHE A 36 -10.76 5.65 2.09
N SER A 37 -11.77 5.87 1.25
CA SER A 37 -12.74 4.83 0.86
C SER A 37 -12.06 3.65 0.15
N LEU A 38 -11.14 3.92 -0.79
CA LEU A 38 -10.35 2.88 -1.45
C LEU A 38 -9.53 2.06 -0.45
N TRP A 39 -8.87 2.70 0.52
CA TRP A 39 -8.09 1.99 1.52
C TRP A 39 -8.96 1.11 2.43
N VAL A 40 -10.12 1.61 2.87
CA VAL A 40 -11.06 0.81 3.67
C VAL A 40 -11.56 -0.41 2.89
N LEU A 41 -11.88 -0.22 1.60
CA LEU A 41 -12.34 -1.30 0.72
C LEU A 41 -11.24 -2.37 0.53
N VAL A 42 -10.00 -1.95 0.28
CA VAL A 42 -8.85 -2.86 0.13
C VAL A 42 -8.63 -3.69 1.40
N TRP A 43 -8.61 -3.06 2.58
CA TRP A 43 -8.44 -3.78 3.84
C TRP A 43 -9.64 -4.69 4.18
N GLY A 44 -10.86 -4.29 3.79
CA GLY A 44 -12.05 -5.13 3.88
C GLY A 44 -11.91 -6.42 3.06
N ILE A 45 -11.42 -6.33 1.82
CA ILE A 45 -11.15 -7.51 0.97
C ILE A 45 -10.13 -8.43 1.64
N VAL A 46 -9.04 -7.88 2.17
CA VAL A 46 -8.01 -8.67 2.88
C VAL A 46 -8.61 -9.43 4.06
N LEU A 47 -9.50 -8.79 4.83
CA LEU A 47 -10.14 -9.40 5.99
C LEU A 47 -11.10 -10.53 5.57
N VAL A 48 -11.86 -10.34 4.49
CA VAL A 48 -12.74 -11.38 3.91
C VAL A 48 -11.93 -12.59 3.44
N VAL A 49 -10.81 -12.37 2.75
CA VAL A 49 -9.93 -13.44 2.25
C VAL A 49 -9.33 -14.26 3.39
N VAL A 50 -8.96 -13.62 4.50
CA VAL A 50 -8.34 -14.27 5.67
C VAL A 50 -9.35 -15.07 6.50
N TRP A 51 -10.60 -14.59 6.59
CA TRP A 51 -11.66 -15.26 7.34
C TRP A 51 -12.40 -16.34 6.53
N MET A 52 -12.39 -16.26 5.20
CA MET A 52 -13.01 -17.23 4.29
C MET A 52 -12.02 -17.75 3.23
N PRO A 53 -11.12 -18.70 3.59
CA PRO A 53 -10.16 -19.29 2.64
C PRO A 53 -10.84 -20.15 1.54
N GLY A 54 -12.13 -20.49 1.66
CA GLY A 54 -12.87 -21.20 0.62
C GLY A 54 -13.17 -20.36 -0.63
N LEU A 55 -13.05 -19.02 -0.56
CA LEU A 55 -13.21 -18.14 -1.73
C LEU A 55 -11.92 -18.01 -2.55
N THR A 56 -10.76 -18.27 -1.95
CA THR A 56 -9.46 -18.25 -2.65
C THR A 56 -9.28 -19.39 -3.64
N ASP A 57 -10.09 -20.44 -3.58
CA ASP A 57 -10.06 -21.57 -4.54
C ASP A 57 -10.71 -21.22 -5.89
N ILE A 58 -11.62 -20.25 -5.93
CA ILE A 58 -12.31 -19.83 -7.16
C ILE A 58 -11.34 -19.14 -8.15
N PRO A 59 -10.53 -18.13 -7.75
CA PRO A 59 -9.53 -17.57 -8.65
C PRO A 59 -8.35 -18.52 -8.91
N ALA A 60 -8.04 -19.46 -8.00
CA ALA A 60 -6.99 -20.47 -8.20
C ALA A 60 -7.24 -21.36 -9.42
N ARG A 61 -8.50 -21.70 -9.72
CA ARG A 61 -8.88 -22.43 -10.95
C ARG A 61 -8.74 -21.62 -12.23
N ILE A 62 -8.90 -20.30 -12.18
CA ILE A 62 -8.79 -19.41 -13.36
C ILE A 62 -7.33 -19.07 -13.66
N PHE A 63 -6.52 -18.84 -12.61
CA PHE A 63 -5.11 -18.47 -12.75
C PHE A 63 -4.15 -19.68 -12.80
N GLY A 64 -4.61 -20.91 -12.54
CA GLY A 64 -3.80 -22.12 -12.64
C GLY A 64 -2.70 -22.26 -11.56
N ILE A 65 -2.76 -21.46 -10.51
CA ILE A 65 -1.80 -21.47 -9.39
C ILE A 65 -2.45 -22.26 -8.26
N GLY A 66 -1.90 -23.42 -7.92
CA GLY A 66 -2.48 -24.40 -6.98
C GLY A 66 -2.70 -23.91 -5.53
N ARG A 67 -2.35 -22.66 -5.21
CA ARG A 67 -2.54 -22.02 -3.90
C ARG A 67 -2.88 -20.53 -4.09
N GLY A 68 -4.09 -20.11 -3.70
CA GLY A 68 -4.55 -18.72 -3.85
C GLY A 68 -3.69 -17.67 -3.13
N ILE A 69 -2.98 -18.08 -2.07
CA ILE A 69 -2.02 -17.22 -1.35
C ILE A 69 -0.83 -16.84 -2.25
N ASP A 70 -0.33 -17.76 -3.07
CA ASP A 70 0.86 -17.52 -3.88
C ASP A 70 0.58 -16.44 -4.94
N ALA A 71 -0.62 -16.45 -5.54
CA ALA A 71 -1.05 -15.41 -6.48
C ALA A 71 -1.14 -14.02 -5.81
N ALA A 72 -1.68 -13.96 -4.59
CA ALA A 72 -1.75 -12.72 -3.82
C ALA A 72 -0.36 -12.18 -3.45
N VAL A 73 0.57 -13.07 -3.10
CA VAL A 73 1.97 -12.72 -2.81
C VAL A 73 2.66 -12.16 -4.05
N TYR A 74 2.51 -12.79 -5.23
CA TYR A 74 3.07 -12.26 -6.47
C TYR A 74 2.50 -10.89 -6.82
N ALA A 75 1.19 -10.70 -6.68
CA ALA A 75 0.56 -9.40 -6.90
C ALA A 75 1.10 -8.34 -5.92
N ALA A 76 1.25 -8.69 -4.64
CA ALA A 76 1.81 -7.80 -3.63
C ALA A 76 3.26 -7.41 -3.96
N ILE A 77 4.08 -8.35 -4.41
CA ILE A 77 5.46 -8.09 -4.85
C ILE A 77 5.46 -7.07 -5.99
N VAL A 78 4.66 -7.28 -7.04
CA VAL A 78 4.57 -6.33 -8.18
C VAL A 78 4.16 -4.94 -7.72
N VAL A 79 3.13 -4.84 -6.87
CA VAL A 79 2.66 -3.56 -6.32
C VAL A 79 3.72 -2.88 -5.46
N LEU A 80 4.46 -3.64 -4.64
CA LEU A 80 5.56 -3.13 -3.82
C LEU A 80 6.69 -2.59 -4.70
N PHE A 81 7.12 -3.34 -5.70
CA PHE A 81 8.15 -2.88 -6.65
C PHE A 81 7.73 -1.60 -7.36
N TYR A 82 6.49 -1.52 -7.85
CA TYR A 82 5.96 -0.30 -8.46
C TYR A 82 5.93 0.87 -7.48
N SER A 83 5.55 0.61 -6.23
CA SER A 83 5.51 1.64 -5.17
C SER A 83 6.91 2.17 -4.86
N ILE A 84 7.91 1.30 -4.77
CA ILE A 84 9.32 1.67 -4.60
C ILE A 84 9.77 2.54 -5.77
N TYR A 85 9.52 2.11 -7.01
CA TYR A 85 9.84 2.89 -8.21
C TYR A 85 9.22 4.29 -8.16
N ARG A 86 7.93 4.39 -7.82
CA ARG A 86 7.22 5.67 -7.71
C ARG A 86 7.83 6.58 -6.64
N ILE A 87 8.28 6.03 -5.51
CA ILE A 87 8.97 6.78 -4.46
C ILE A 87 10.30 7.30 -4.98
N TYR A 88 11.11 6.47 -5.63
CA TYR A 88 12.38 6.89 -6.25
C TYR A 88 12.17 8.04 -7.23
N SER A 89 11.20 7.93 -8.15
CA SER A 89 10.91 9.02 -9.09
C SER A 89 10.41 10.30 -8.42
N LYS A 90 9.83 10.21 -7.21
CA LYS A 90 9.44 11.41 -6.44
C LYS A 90 10.66 12.04 -5.77
N ILE A 91 11.58 11.23 -5.25
CA ILE A 91 12.85 11.70 -4.67
C ILE A 91 13.66 12.45 -5.73
N GLU A 92 13.83 11.87 -6.92
CA GLU A 92 14.58 12.49 -8.02
C GLU A 92 14.02 13.87 -8.42
N ARG A 93 12.69 14.01 -8.49
CA ARG A 93 12.04 15.30 -8.74
C ARG A 93 12.34 16.32 -7.62
N ILE A 94 12.28 15.90 -6.37
CA ILE A 94 12.60 16.76 -5.23
C ILE A 94 14.07 17.22 -5.28
N GLU A 95 15.00 16.34 -5.65
CA GLU A 95 16.42 16.70 -5.82
C GLU A 95 16.62 17.76 -6.92
N GLN A 96 15.90 17.63 -8.04
CA GLN A 96 15.93 18.61 -9.13
C GLN A 96 15.36 19.97 -8.70
N GLU A 97 14.25 19.97 -7.95
CA GLU A 97 13.64 21.19 -7.39
C GLU A 97 14.60 21.89 -6.41
N ILE A 98 15.25 21.15 -5.51
CA ILE A 98 16.25 21.69 -4.56
C ILE A 98 17.44 22.29 -5.31
N THR A 99 17.92 21.60 -6.35
CA THR A 99 19.04 22.09 -7.18
C THR A 99 18.67 23.40 -7.88
N THR A 100 17.46 23.48 -8.43
CA THR A 100 16.95 24.68 -9.10
C THR A 100 16.79 25.85 -8.12
N LEU A 101 16.23 25.57 -6.94
CA LEU A 101 16.04 26.56 -5.88
C LEU A 101 17.39 27.13 -5.41
N THR A 102 18.37 26.26 -5.16
CA THR A 102 19.72 26.68 -4.74
C THR A 102 20.40 27.55 -5.80
N ARG A 103 20.23 27.21 -7.09
CA ARG A 103 20.74 28.02 -8.20
C ARG A 103 20.10 29.40 -8.23
N HIS A 104 18.77 29.50 -8.06
CA HIS A 104 18.07 30.79 -8.01
C HIS A 104 18.55 31.66 -6.85
N ILE A 105 18.64 31.10 -5.63
CA ILE A 105 19.13 31.83 -4.44
C ILE A 105 20.55 32.35 -4.67
N THR A 106 21.42 31.57 -5.32
CA THR A 106 22.81 31.98 -5.60
C THR A 106 22.89 33.11 -6.62
N LEU A 107 22.06 33.08 -7.66
CA LEU A 107 21.99 34.14 -8.67
C LEU A 107 21.38 35.43 -8.12
N GLU A 108 20.40 35.33 -7.23
CA GLU A 108 19.78 36.47 -6.56
C GLU A 108 20.75 37.16 -5.60
N LYS A 109 21.48 36.41 -4.76
CA LYS A 109 22.49 36.97 -3.84
C LYS A 109 23.69 37.63 -4.52
N ARG A 110 23.90 37.38 -5.81
CA ARG A 110 25.02 37.96 -6.58
C ARG A 110 24.66 39.29 -7.26
N LYS A 111 23.38 39.68 -7.26
CA LYS A 111 22.91 41.01 -7.66
C LYS A 111 22.92 41.95 -6.47
#